data_AF-A0A2G5BK81-F1
#
_entry.id   AF-A0A2G5BK81-F1
#
_cell.length_a   1.000
_cell.length_b   1.000
_cell.length_c   1.000
_cell.angle_alpha   90.00
_cell.angle_beta   90.00
_cell.angle_gamma   90.00
#
_symmetry.space_group_name_H-M   'P 1'
#
loop_
_entity.id
_entity.type
_entity.pdbx_description
1 polymer ?
#
loop_
_entity_poly.entity_id
_entity_poly.type
_entity_poly.pdbx_seq_one_letter_code
_entity_poly.pdbx_strand_id
1 'polypeptide(L)'
;MQEVIRGLFRGAKRGVLTSKKGRNFYKGNRTGSMGRHTKHGGYVIDLDKVRTFVVPDMTNCELQPYVSRRTGKFKVDPPTSNLFSKAE
;
A
#
# COMPACT_ATOMS: atom_id res chain seq x y z
N MET A 1 -6.64 -43.28 -2.26
CA MET A 1 -5.75 -42.35 -2.98
C MET A 1 -6.38 -42.08 -4.33
N GLN A 2 -7.12 -40.98 -4.50
CA GLN A 2 -7.69 -40.60 -5.80
C GLN A 2 -6.71 -39.64 -6.48
N GLU A 3 -6.27 -39.99 -7.69
CA GLU A 3 -5.33 -39.22 -8.46
C GLU A 3 -5.94 -37.89 -8.89
N VAL A 4 -5.29 -36.79 -8.52
CA VAL A 4 -5.67 -35.44 -8.97
C VAL A 4 -5.27 -35.34 -10.44
N ILE A 5 -6.24 -35.47 -11.34
CA ILE A 5 -6.07 -35.21 -12.78
C ILE A 5 -5.64 -33.75 -12.95
N ARG A 6 -4.33 -33.53 -13.12
CA ARG A 6 -3.75 -32.24 -13.50
C ARG A 6 -3.87 -32.12 -15.01
N GLY A 7 -4.74 -31.22 -15.50
CA GLY A 7 -4.77 -30.89 -16.93
C GLY A 7 -6.12 -31.01 -17.64
N LEU A 8 -7.24 -31.14 -16.93
CA LEU A 8 -8.54 -30.90 -17.59
C LEU A 8 -8.59 -29.43 -18.01
N PHE A 9 -8.38 -29.15 -19.31
CA PHE A 9 -8.60 -27.83 -19.90
C PHE A 9 -10.09 -27.48 -19.78
N ARG A 10 -10.49 -27.00 -18.61
CA ARG A 10 -11.80 -26.37 -18.43
C ARG A 10 -11.80 -25.18 -19.39
N GLY A 11 -12.78 -25.15 -20.30
CA GLY A 11 -12.97 -24.03 -21.22
C GLY A 11 -13.02 -22.69 -20.49
N ALA A 12 -13.07 -21.58 -21.25
CA ALA A 12 -13.01 -20.24 -20.67
C ALA A 12 -14.01 -20.06 -19.51
N LYS A 13 -13.48 -19.82 -18.30
CA LYS A 13 -14.30 -19.60 -17.10
C LYS A 13 -14.76 -18.14 -17.03
N ARG A 14 -16.05 -17.91 -16.80
CA ARG A 14 -16.59 -16.59 -16.46
C ARG A 14 -16.11 -16.18 -15.06
N GLY A 15 -15.31 -15.13 -15.00
CA GLY A 15 -14.77 -14.56 -13.76
C GLY A 15 -14.07 -13.23 -14.05
N VAL A 16 -13.62 -12.53 -13.00
CA VAL A 16 -12.99 -11.21 -13.16
C VAL A 16 -11.76 -11.32 -14.08
N LEU A 17 -11.73 -10.43 -15.09
CA LEU A 17 -10.60 -10.29 -16.00
C LEU A 17 -9.44 -9.58 -15.30
N THR A 18 -8.29 -10.24 -15.33
CA THR A 18 -7.01 -9.74 -14.81
C THR A 18 -6.10 -9.38 -15.97
N SER A 19 -4.98 -8.72 -15.68
CA SER A 19 -3.95 -8.36 -16.65
C SER A 19 -3.35 -9.55 -17.41
N LYS A 20 -3.56 -10.78 -16.93
CA LYS A 20 -3.03 -12.03 -17.51
C LYS A 20 -4.08 -12.81 -18.30
N LYS A 21 -5.28 -12.25 -18.51
CA LYS A 21 -6.38 -12.90 -19.22
C LYS A 21 -6.77 -12.08 -20.45
N GLY A 22 -6.79 -12.71 -21.63
CA GLY A 22 -7.25 -12.11 -22.89
C GLY A 22 -6.11 -11.51 -23.73
N ARG A 23 -6.21 -11.65 -25.05
CA ARG A 23 -5.32 -10.99 -26.01
C ARG A 23 -5.76 -9.53 -26.17
N ASN A 24 -4.82 -8.60 -26.15
CA ASN A 24 -5.07 -7.15 -26.24
C ASN A 24 -5.92 -6.56 -25.09
N PHE A 25 -6.05 -7.27 -23.95
CA PHE A 25 -6.69 -6.74 -22.75
C PHE A 25 -5.63 -6.17 -21.79
N TYR A 26 -5.21 -4.93 -22.05
CA TYR A 26 -4.13 -4.30 -21.29
C TYR A 26 -4.67 -3.59 -20.04
N LYS A 27 -4.78 -4.34 -18.95
CA LYS A 27 -5.27 -3.85 -17.65
C LYS A 27 -4.13 -3.77 -16.62
N GLY A 28 -4.09 -2.70 -15.83
CA GLY A 28 -3.14 -2.53 -14.72
C GLY A 28 -3.64 -3.06 -13.36
N ASN A 29 -2.78 -2.93 -12.33
CA ASN A 29 -3.02 -3.41 -10.97
C ASN A 29 -3.33 -2.29 -9.95
N ARG A 30 -3.91 -1.16 -10.41
CA ARG A 30 -4.32 -0.01 -9.56
C ARG A 30 -3.16 0.73 -8.84
N THR A 31 -1.97 0.76 -9.42
CA THR A 31 -0.78 1.38 -8.80
C THR A 31 -0.74 2.93 -8.91
N GLY A 32 -1.73 3.56 -9.56
CA GLY A 32 -1.72 4.99 -9.90
C GLY A 32 -0.72 5.31 -11.02
N SER A 33 -0.86 6.48 -11.66
CA SER A 33 0.11 6.96 -12.66
C SER A 33 1.16 7.87 -12.00
N MET A 34 2.42 7.71 -12.39
CA MET A 34 3.55 8.54 -11.90
C MET A 34 4.00 9.57 -12.95
N GLY A 35 3.15 9.85 -13.94
CA GLY A 35 3.55 10.55 -15.16
C GLY A 35 2.53 10.41 -16.27
N ARG A 36 2.94 10.68 -17.51
CA ARG A 36 2.09 10.59 -18.70
C ARG A 36 2.80 9.94 -19.89
N HIS A 37 2.02 9.37 -20.79
CA HIS A 37 2.50 8.97 -22.11
C HIS A 37 2.69 10.18 -23.03
N THR A 38 3.65 10.06 -23.93
CA THR A 38 3.93 11.02 -25.02
C THR A 38 3.19 10.60 -26.29
N LYS A 39 3.10 11.52 -27.26
CA LYS A 39 2.48 11.25 -28.58
C LYS A 39 3.09 10.05 -29.30
N HIS A 40 4.39 9.78 -29.07
CA HIS A 40 5.15 8.72 -29.72
C HIS A 40 5.36 7.49 -28.82
N GLY A 41 4.51 7.29 -27.81
CA GLY A 41 4.50 6.08 -26.99
C GLY A 41 5.53 6.03 -25.85
N GLY A 42 6.43 7.01 -25.74
CA GLY A 42 7.30 7.17 -24.57
C GLY A 42 6.52 7.52 -23.30
N TYR A 43 7.13 7.35 -22.13
CA TYR A 43 6.55 7.71 -20.83
C TYR A 43 7.44 8.73 -20.12
N VAL A 44 6.86 9.85 -19.70
CA VAL A 44 7.55 10.91 -18.95
C VAL A 44 7.08 10.88 -17.51
N ILE A 45 8.04 10.74 -16.59
CA ILE A 45 7.81 10.72 -15.15
C ILE A 45 7.62 12.16 -14.66
N ASP A 46 6.61 12.37 -13.84
CA ASP A 46 6.29 13.63 -13.19
C ASP A 46 6.75 13.54 -11.73
N LEU A 47 7.78 14.31 -11.36
CA LEU A 47 8.40 14.23 -10.04
C LEU A 47 7.44 14.63 -8.92
N ASP A 48 6.45 15.49 -9.21
CA ASP A 48 5.44 15.90 -8.23
C ASP A 48 4.48 14.75 -7.87
N LYS A 49 4.36 13.75 -8.77
CA LYS A 49 3.55 12.54 -8.52
C LYS A 49 4.35 11.41 -7.88
N VAL A 50 5.68 11.49 -7.88
CA VAL A 50 6.54 10.46 -7.28
C VAL A 50 6.49 10.61 -5.76
N ARG A 51 6.10 9.53 -5.08
CA ARG A 51 6.07 9.50 -3.61
C ARG A 51 7.49 9.50 -3.07
N THR A 52 7.89 10.58 -2.40
CA THR A 52 9.14 10.68 -1.65
C THR A 52 8.85 10.49 -0.16
N PHE A 53 9.45 9.47 0.44
CA PHE A 53 9.32 9.21 1.87
C PHE A 53 10.46 9.90 2.61
N VAL A 54 10.13 10.90 3.42
CA VAL A 54 11.10 11.61 4.25
C VAL A 54 11.39 10.75 5.48
N VAL A 55 12.56 10.11 5.49
CA VAL A 55 13.02 9.28 6.59
C VAL A 55 13.76 10.16 7.59
N PRO A 56 13.34 10.22 8.87
CA PRO A 56 14.07 10.96 9.91
C PRO A 56 15.36 10.23 10.30
N ASP A 57 16.28 10.95 10.95
CA ASP A 57 17.45 10.31 11.58
C ASP A 57 17.01 9.51 12.81
N MET A 58 17.44 8.25 12.88
CA MET A 58 17.06 7.29 13.90
C MET A 58 18.22 6.93 14.86
N THR A 59 19.39 7.56 14.71
CA THR A 59 20.63 7.16 15.39
C THR A 59 20.52 7.19 16.93
N ASN A 60 19.75 8.13 17.50
CA ASN A 60 19.57 8.28 18.95
C ASN A 60 18.09 8.12 19.38
N CYS A 61 17.34 7.23 18.74
CA CYS A 61 15.95 6.97 19.14
C CYS A 61 15.90 6.07 20.38
N GLU A 62 15.51 6.63 21.53
CA GLU A 62 15.35 5.89 22.80
C GLU A 62 14.14 4.94 22.80
N LEU A 63 13.16 5.21 21.93
CA LEU A 63 11.90 4.49 21.88
C LEU A 63 12.03 3.17 21.10
N GLN A 64 11.46 2.11 21.67
CA GLN A 64 11.41 0.79 21.05
C GLN A 64 10.03 0.50 20.45
N PRO A 65 9.92 -0.44 19.48
CA PRO A 65 8.63 -0.82 18.88
C PRO A 65 7.62 -1.41 19.86
N TYR A 66 8.07 -1.87 21.02
CA TYR A 66 7.25 -2.50 22.05
C TYR A 66 7.51 -1.90 23.43
N VAL A 67 6.53 -2.04 24.32
CA VAL A 67 6.60 -1.58 25.71
C VAL A 67 6.70 -2.76 26.68
N SER A 68 7.28 -2.52 27.85
CA SER A 68 7.35 -3.52 28.93
C SER A 68 5.97 -3.87 29.46
N ARG A 69 5.75 -5.14 29.80
CA ARG A 69 4.53 -5.60 30.48
C ARG A 69 4.37 -5.07 31.90
N ARG A 70 5.44 -4.51 32.48
CA ARG A 70 5.44 -3.93 33.84
C ARG A 70 4.88 -2.51 33.89
N THR A 71 4.59 -1.91 32.74
CA THR A 71 4.03 -0.56 32.66
C THR A 71 2.62 -0.53 33.27
N GLY A 72 2.33 0.49 34.09
CA GLY A 72 1.02 0.68 34.71
C GLY A 72 -0.09 0.96 33.67
N LYS A 73 -1.32 0.57 33.98
CA LYS A 73 -2.49 0.86 33.14
C LYS A 73 -3.06 2.23 33.50
N PHE A 74 -3.24 3.09 32.50
CA PHE A 74 -3.90 4.39 32.67
C PHE A 74 -5.15 4.46 31.79
N LYS A 75 -6.21 5.14 32.28
CA LYS A 75 -7.39 5.45 31.47
C LYS A 75 -7.09 6.73 30.68
N VAL A 76 -7.19 6.66 29.35
CA VAL A 76 -7.02 7.82 28.48
C VAL A 76 -8.40 8.34 28.13
N ASP A 77 -8.71 9.55 28.54
CA ASP A 77 -9.87 10.25 28.01
C ASP A 77 -9.55 10.69 26.57
N PRO A 78 -10.51 10.63 25.64
CA PRO A 78 -10.28 11.09 24.27
C PRO A 78 -9.77 12.53 24.30
N PRO A 79 -8.79 12.90 23.46
CA PRO A 79 -8.27 14.27 23.45
C PRO A 79 -9.42 15.22 23.13
N THR A 80 -9.86 15.98 24.13
CA THR A 80 -10.86 17.04 23.96
C THR A 80 -10.23 18.19 23.19
N SER A 81 -11.06 19.06 22.60
CA SER A 81 -10.64 20.21 21.78
C SER A 81 -9.70 21.22 22.49
N ASN A 82 -9.44 21.06 23.78
CA ASN A 82 -8.65 21.98 24.59
C ASN A 82 -7.17 21.57 24.63
N LEU A 83 -6.59 21.27 23.46
CA LEU A 83 -5.16 20.93 23.32
C LEU A 83 -4.25 22.16 23.47
N PHE A 84 -4.81 23.38 23.35
CA PHE A 84 -4.05 24.64 23.37
C PHE A 84 -4.11 25.42 24.69
N SER A 85 -4.92 24.99 25.67
CA SER A 85 -5.09 25.72 26.94
C SER A 85 -4.05 25.38 28.02
N LYS A 86 -2.98 24.64 27.67
CA LYS A 86 -1.90 24.23 28.58
C LYS A 86 -0.54 24.87 28.24
N ALA A 87 -0.55 25.94 27.45
CA ALA A 87 0.64 26.67 27.05
C ALA A 87 0.70 28.06 27.70
N GLU A 88 0.62 28.12 29.04
CA GLU A 88 1.04 29.25 29.89
C GLU A 88 1.62 28.69 31.19
#